data_AF-A0A1V6ECH5-F1
#
_entry.id   AF-A0A1V6ECH5-F1
#
_cell.length_a   1.000
_cell.length_b   1.000
_cell.length_c   1.000
_cell.angle_alpha   90.00
_cell.angle_beta   90.00
_cell.angle_gamma   90.00
#
_symmetry.space_group_name_H-M   'P 1'
#
loop_
_entity.id
_entity.type
_entity.pdbx_description
1 polymer ?
#
loop_
_entity_poly.entity_id
_entity_poly.type
_entity_poly.pdbx_seq_one_letter_code
_entity_poly.pdbx_strand_id
1 'polypeptide(L)' 'MESKQPGLYFIGEVVDVTGWLGGYNFQWAWASGHACAQALAARLRPSA' A
#
# COMPACT_ATOMS: atom_id res chain seq x y z
N MET A 1 0.54 -2.33 -4.28
CA MET A 1 1.17 -2.95 -3.10
C MET A 1 0.74 -4.42 -2.94
N GLU A 2 0.63 -5.16 -4.05
CA GLU A 2 0.26 -6.58 -4.00
C GLU A 2 1.51 -7.44 -3.84
N SER A 3 1.40 -8.51 -3.04
CA SER A 3 2.46 -9.48 -2.86
C SER A 3 2.53 -10.46 -4.05
N LYS A 4 3.54 -11.33 -4.05
CA LYS A 4 3.60 -12.45 -5.02
C LYS A 4 2.47 -13.47 -4.82
N GLN A 5 1.89 -13.54 -3.62
CA GLN A 5 0.66 -14.29 -3.38
C GLN A 5 -0.54 -13.44 -3.82
N PRO A 6 -1.32 -13.86 -4.83
CA PRO A 6 -2.41 -13.05 -5.36
C PRO A 6 -3.45 -12.71 -4.30
N GLY A 7 -3.91 -11.46 -4.28
CA GLY A 7 -4.92 -10.98 -3.33
C GLY A 7 -4.40 -10.67 -1.92
N LEU A 8 -3.10 -10.86 -1.64
CA LEU A 8 -2.48 -10.45 -0.38
C LEU A 8 -1.70 -9.14 -0.58
N TYR A 9 -1.92 -8.17 0.33
CA TYR A 9 -1.36 -6.82 0.24
C TYR A 9 -0.71 -6.42 1.57
N PHE A 10 0.32 -5.58 1.49
CA PHE A 10 1.02 -5.02 2.65
C PHE A 10 1.18 -3.51 2.50
N ILE A 11 1.03 -2.77 3.60
CA ILE A 11 1.17 -1.31 3.66
C ILE A 11 1.87 -0.90 4.95
N GLY A 12 2.43 0.30 4.99
CA GLY A 12 3.07 0.83 6.19
C GLY A 12 4.34 0.08 6.61
N GLU A 13 4.61 0.08 7.91
CA GLU A 13 5.89 -0.32 8.52
C GLU A 13 6.19 -1.83 8.44
N VAL A 14 5.19 -2.67 8.16
CA VAL A 14 5.43 -4.11 7.92
C VAL A 14 6.23 -4.36 6.63
N VAL A 15 6.24 -3.38 5.72
CA VAL A 15 7.10 -3.39 4.55
C VAL A 15 8.46 -2.83 4.96
N ASP A 16 9.54 -3.43 4.48
CA ASP A 16 10.92 -3.01 4.74
C ASP A 16 11.26 -1.65 4.10
N VAL A 17 10.65 -0.60 4.65
CA VAL A 17 10.80 0.80 4.29
C VAL A 17 10.83 1.60 5.58
N THR A 18 11.98 2.20 5.86
CA THR A 18 12.16 3.05 7.04
C THR A 18 12.50 4.47 6.61
N GLY A 19 11.65 5.42 6.99
CA GLY A 19 11.89 6.84 6.78
C GLY A 19 12.79 7.44 7.87
N TRP A 20 13.41 8.57 7.55
CA TRP A 20 14.14 9.37 8.53
C TRP A 20 13.20 9.96 9.60
N LEU A 21 13.77 10.39 10.73
CA LEU A 21 13.01 11.17 11.71
C LEU A 21 12.50 12.46 11.06
N GLY A 22 11.26 12.85 11.39
CA GLY A 22 10.59 14.00 10.77
C GLY A 22 9.31 13.67 10.01
N GLY A 23 8.62 12.58 10.37
CA GLY A 23 7.28 12.26 9.84
C GLY A 23 7.25 11.43 8.56
N TYR A 24 8.41 11.02 8.02
CA TYR A 24 8.47 10.20 6.80
C TYR A 24 7.77 8.85 6.93
N ASN A 25 7.80 8.23 8.12
CA ASN A 25 7.09 6.97 8.36
C ASN A 25 5.56 7.15 8.33
N PHE A 26 5.05 8.27 8.83
CA PHE A 26 3.62 8.60 8.67
C PHE A 26 3.28 8.82 7.20
N GLN A 27 4.07 9.63 6.49
CA GLN A 27 3.86 9.83 5.06
C GLN A 27 3.88 8.51 4.27
N TRP A 28 4.79 7.60 4.60
CA TRP A 28 4.85 6.26 4.01
C TRP A 28 3.60 5.43 4.30
N ALA A 29 3.13 5.42 5.55
CA ALA A 29 1.91 4.73 5.94
C ALA A 29 0.70 5.23 5.12
N TRP A 30 0.56 6.55 4.96
CA TRP A 30 -0.53 7.14 4.17
C TRP A 30 -0.41 6.85 2.67
N ALA A 31 0.78 7.06 2.10
CA ALA A 31 1.02 6.89 0.67
C ALA A 31 0.85 5.43 0.24
N SER A 32 1.40 4.49 1.00
CA SER A 32 1.29 3.05 0.72
C SER A 32 -0.15 2.54 0.85
N GLY A 33 -0.89 2.99 1.87
CA GLY A 33 -2.31 2.72 2.04
C GLY A 33 -3.15 3.23 0.87
N HIS A 34 -2.92 4.49 0.45
CA HIS A 34 -3.61 5.08 -0.69
C HIS A 34 -3.37 4.30 -1.99
N ALA A 35 -2.10 3.98 -2.30
CA ALA A 35 -1.74 3.20 -3.48
C ALA A 35 -2.36 1.80 -3.46
N CYS A 36 -2.40 1.15 -2.30
CA CYS A 36 -3.06 -0.16 -2.13
C CYS A 36 -4.57 -0.06 -2.42
N ALA A 37 -5.25 0.93 -1.84
CA ALA A 37 -6.68 1.13 -2.04
C ALA A 37 -7.05 1.42 -3.50
N GLN A 38 -6.27 2.26 -4.19
CA GLN A 38 -6.48 2.54 -5.62
C GLN A 38 -6.34 1.28 -6.48
N ALA A 39 -5.29 0.48 -6.24
CA ALA A 39 -5.08 -0.78 -6.96
C ALA A 39 -6.19 -1.80 -6.67
N LEU A 40 -6.58 -1.94 -5.40
CA LEU A 40 -7.66 -2.84 -4.99
C LEU A 40 -9.00 -2.43 -5.63
N ALA A 41 -9.33 -1.13 -5.62
CA ALA A 41 -10.53 -0.62 -6.27
C ALA A 41 -10.51 -0.84 -7.79
N ALA A 42 -9.35 -0.71 -8.44
CA ALA A 42 -9.22 -1.05 -9.86
C ALA A 42 -9.45 -2.55 -10.12
N ARG A 43 -8.96 -3.43 -9.23
CA ARG A 43 -9.14 -4.89 -9.35
C ARG A 43 -10.57 -5.35 -9.08
N LEU A 44 -11.27 -4.70 -8.14
CA LEU A 44 -12.62 -5.07 -7.72
C LEU A 44 -13.72 -4.48 -8.60
N ARG A 45 -13.42 -3.46 -9.43
CA ARG A 45 -14.41 -2.92 -10.37
C ARG A 45 -14.74 -3.98 -11.41
N PRO A 46 -16.03 -4.32 -11.60
CA PRO A 46 -16.44 -5.20 -12.68
C PRO A 46 -16.05 -4.57 -14.02
N SER A 47 -15.42 -5.35 -14.90
CA SER A 47 -15.40 -5.03 -16.32
C SER A 47 -16.84 -5.11 -16.82
N ALA A 48 -17.39 -3.96 -17.23
CA ALA A 48 -18.65 -3.91 -17.96
C ALA A 48 -18.56 -4.68 -19.28
#